data_AF-A0A3L7T7M6-F1
#
_entry.id   AF-A0A3L7T7M6-F1
#
_cell.length_a   1.000
_cell.length_b   1.000
_cell.length_c   1.000
_cell.angle_alpha   90.00
_cell.angle_beta   90.00
_cell.angle_gamma   90.00
#
_symmetry.space_group_name_H-M   'P 1'
#
loop_
_entity.id
_entity.type
_entity.pdbx_description
1 polymer ?
#
loop_
_entity_poly.entity_id
_entity_poly.type
_entity_poly.pdbx_seq_one_letter_code
_entity_poly.pdbx_strand_id
1 'polypeptide(L)'
;MDYDDGILDGNGDAGKSLAVGSWGPFTPGSASFAYSSEVLGGLPTQVGLVITDLDLSEPKGPAVTTNVTLQCILSDGSTVNTIYAVLSQPNNALDDLFIGYSSSLGIASMSVFCEVPMIVDHLQYALPPQLLTPAVNDDFDGDGRSDVAWSNQASRGGAIWHVNGTAVTGEYTSILASSTTAVLVATADADANGRADMLWYDAATARYSVWLMNGFSASATMIDRYVGSDWIPAGYFDINADRKADVIFRRTSGGQTQVAVWLMNGAAIASSELTTLSGEFDQMFVGNLDADSTGEAILRSSSGAQLGGVFVSEFTGSSIGTPSRVLTSSGSAEPLVDVSYSIAGLADITGDGVSDVLWRGPTGSIVSWQMKNRAIESKSVLSAGATNYWTIASFPDFDGDGTQGIFFRGGSGETWSWRMQVGVITQSNALNTVQTAWKTVGTQH
;
A
#
# COMPACT_ATOMS: atom_id res chain seq x y z
N MET A 1 13.81 -12.34 -27.88
CA MET A 1 13.22 -12.47 -26.53
C MET A 1 13.47 -11.15 -25.87
N ASP A 2 12.53 -10.23 -26.07
CA ASP A 2 12.41 -8.92 -25.43
C ASP A 2 11.54 -9.08 -24.17
N TYR A 3 11.88 -8.33 -23.11
CA TYR A 3 11.20 -8.32 -21.79
C TYR A 3 10.47 -6.98 -21.59
N ASP A 4 9.92 -6.63 -20.39
CA ASP A 4 8.71 -5.78 -20.11
C ASP A 4 8.86 -4.45 -19.27
N ASP A 5 8.25 -3.31 -19.65
CA ASP A 5 8.03 -2.02 -18.96
C ASP A 5 6.68 -1.38 -19.37
N GLY A 6 6.21 -0.41 -18.57
CA GLY A 6 4.88 0.19 -18.67
C GLY A 6 4.81 1.46 -19.52
N ILE A 7 5.82 1.76 -20.33
CA ILE A 7 5.91 2.99 -21.13
C ILE A 7 5.69 2.66 -22.61
N LEU A 8 4.72 3.33 -23.23
CA LEU A 8 4.39 3.15 -24.66
C LEU A 8 5.24 4.09 -25.53
N ASP A 9 6.52 3.79 -25.70
CA ASP A 9 7.47 4.65 -26.43
C ASP A 9 8.12 4.02 -27.66
N GLY A 10 7.81 2.75 -27.95
CA GLY A 10 8.36 2.03 -29.10
C GLY A 10 9.83 1.63 -28.97
N ASN A 11 10.48 1.81 -27.81
CA ASN A 11 11.92 1.55 -27.66
C ASN A 11 12.28 0.07 -27.46
N GLY A 12 11.30 -0.84 -27.39
CA GLY A 12 11.51 -2.30 -27.40
C GLY A 12 12.30 -2.89 -26.22
N ASP A 13 12.97 -2.08 -25.42
CA ASP A 13 13.60 -2.49 -24.18
C ASP A 13 12.56 -2.37 -23.10
N ALA A 14 11.92 -3.51 -22.78
CA ALA A 14 10.94 -3.61 -21.73
C ALA A 14 9.47 -3.36 -22.24
N GLY A 15 8.76 -4.30 -22.89
CA GLY A 15 7.27 -4.38 -22.99
C GLY A 15 6.69 -5.82 -23.15
N LYS A 16 5.43 -6.08 -22.73
CA LYS A 16 4.75 -7.38 -22.96
C LYS A 16 4.32 -7.56 -24.42
N SER A 17 5.21 -8.15 -25.22
CA SER A 17 4.96 -8.52 -26.61
C SER A 17 4.15 -9.83 -26.69
N LEU A 18 2.98 -9.81 -27.34
CA LEU A 18 2.38 -11.05 -27.85
C LEU A 18 3.14 -11.40 -29.13
N ALA A 19 3.96 -12.46 -29.11
CA ALA A 19 4.52 -13.02 -30.32
C ALA A 19 3.36 -13.52 -31.20
N VAL A 20 2.89 -12.66 -32.10
CA VAL A 20 2.18 -13.10 -33.29
C VAL A 20 3.17 -14.03 -33.99
N GLY A 21 2.80 -15.28 -34.27
CA GLY A 21 3.74 -16.32 -34.78
C GLY A 21 4.49 -15.92 -36.06
N SER A 22 5.06 -16.86 -36.81
CA SER A 22 5.75 -16.53 -38.08
C SER A 22 4.79 -15.92 -39.13
N TRP A 23 4.58 -14.61 -39.07
CA TRP A 23 3.71 -13.85 -39.95
C TRP A 23 4.58 -13.28 -41.08
N GLY A 24 4.58 -13.97 -42.22
CA GLY A 24 4.99 -13.37 -43.49
C GLY A 24 4.11 -12.15 -43.82
N PRO A 25 4.58 -11.23 -44.67
CA PRO A 25 4.09 -9.86 -44.77
C PRO A 25 2.57 -9.75 -44.92
N PHE A 26 1.98 -8.85 -44.13
CA PHE A 26 0.56 -8.49 -44.09
C PHE A 26 -0.01 -8.37 -45.51
N THR A 27 -0.98 -9.19 -45.89
CA THR A 27 -1.70 -8.98 -47.15
C THR A 27 -2.68 -7.82 -46.93
N PRO A 28 -2.91 -6.88 -47.87
CA PRO A 28 -3.71 -5.66 -47.63
C PRO A 28 -5.06 -5.99 -46.97
N GLY A 29 -5.39 -5.37 -45.83
CA GLY A 29 -6.60 -5.72 -45.09
C GLY A 29 -6.68 -5.22 -43.63
N SER A 30 -7.55 -5.87 -42.86
CA SER A 30 -7.81 -5.58 -41.45
C SER A 30 -7.38 -6.73 -40.54
N ALA A 31 -6.69 -6.44 -39.44
CA ALA A 31 -6.40 -7.39 -38.37
C ALA A 31 -7.11 -6.96 -37.09
N SER A 32 -7.59 -7.90 -36.28
CA SER A 32 -8.30 -7.63 -35.03
C SER A 32 -7.71 -8.44 -33.89
N PHE A 33 -7.53 -7.78 -32.75
CA PHE A 33 -7.05 -8.33 -31.49
C PHE A 33 -8.17 -8.20 -30.47
N ALA A 34 -8.52 -9.29 -29.79
CA ALA A 34 -9.46 -9.27 -28.68
C ALA A 34 -8.70 -9.52 -27.38
N TYR A 35 -9.00 -8.72 -26.36
CA TYR A 35 -8.41 -8.85 -25.04
C TYR A 35 -9.38 -9.62 -24.14
N SER A 36 -8.88 -10.68 -23.50
CA SER A 36 -9.65 -11.43 -22.50
C SER A 36 -9.42 -10.85 -21.13
N SER A 37 -10.45 -10.26 -20.53
CA SER A 37 -10.39 -9.77 -19.14
C SER A 37 -10.12 -10.89 -18.15
N GLU A 38 -10.54 -12.12 -18.43
CA GLU A 38 -10.30 -13.29 -17.59
C GLU A 38 -8.82 -13.70 -17.56
N VAL A 39 -8.15 -13.62 -18.71
CA VAL A 39 -6.72 -13.98 -18.82
C VAL A 39 -5.82 -12.85 -18.30
N LEU A 40 -6.25 -11.60 -18.47
CA LEU A 40 -5.45 -10.42 -18.17
C LEU A 40 -5.73 -9.80 -16.78
N GLY A 41 -6.71 -10.29 -16.03
CA GLY A 41 -7.13 -9.68 -14.76
C GLY A 41 -7.83 -8.32 -14.91
N GLY A 42 -8.28 -7.97 -16.12
CA GLY A 42 -8.87 -6.68 -16.46
C GLY A 42 -8.71 -6.36 -17.95
N LEU A 43 -9.58 -5.51 -18.50
CA LEU A 43 -9.41 -5.03 -19.88
C LEU A 43 -8.39 -3.88 -19.90
N PRO A 44 -7.43 -3.85 -20.84
CA PRO A 44 -6.39 -2.82 -20.91
C PRO A 44 -6.97 -1.41 -21.06
N THR A 45 -6.31 -0.40 -20.48
CA THR A 45 -6.67 1.02 -20.66
C THR A 45 -5.81 1.70 -21.71
N GLN A 46 -4.71 1.07 -22.12
CA GLN A 46 -3.93 1.51 -23.26
C GLN A 46 -3.54 0.31 -24.12
N VAL A 47 -3.61 0.47 -25.43
CA VAL A 47 -3.24 -0.57 -26.42
C VAL A 47 -2.54 0.09 -27.59
N GLY A 48 -1.66 -0.64 -28.25
CA GLY A 48 -1.06 -0.19 -29.50
C GLY A 48 -0.18 -1.24 -30.11
N LEU A 49 0.43 -0.88 -31.23
CA LEU A 49 1.31 -1.76 -31.98
C LEU A 49 2.50 -0.97 -32.51
N VAL A 50 3.59 -1.68 -32.70
CA VAL A 50 4.83 -1.15 -33.25
C VAL A 50 4.94 -1.54 -34.71
N ILE A 51 5.11 -0.54 -35.57
CA ILE A 51 5.30 -0.71 -37.01
C ILE A 51 6.78 -0.55 -37.33
N THR A 52 7.39 -1.58 -37.92
CA THR A 52 8.75 -1.52 -38.50
C THR A 52 8.70 -1.30 -40.00
N ASP A 53 9.75 -0.67 -40.54
CA ASP A 53 10.05 -0.75 -41.97
C ASP A 53 11.45 -1.27 -42.33
N LEU A 54 12.32 -1.59 -41.36
CA LEU A 54 13.73 -1.90 -41.63
C LEU A 54 14.31 -3.05 -40.81
N ASP A 55 14.22 -4.29 -41.31
CA ASP A 55 15.19 -5.33 -40.94
C ASP A 55 16.37 -5.29 -41.94
N LEU A 56 17.58 -5.02 -41.44
CA LEU A 56 18.81 -5.02 -42.23
C LEU A 56 19.24 -6.42 -42.72
N SER A 57 18.50 -7.48 -42.35
CA SER A 57 18.85 -8.87 -42.66
C SER A 57 17.86 -9.65 -43.53
N GLU A 58 16.67 -9.12 -43.87
CA GLU A 58 15.63 -9.83 -44.66
C GLU A 58 14.94 -8.96 -45.74
N PRO A 59 14.28 -9.55 -46.76
CA PRO A 59 13.82 -8.80 -47.93
C PRO A 59 12.58 -7.94 -47.63
N LYS A 60 12.84 -6.66 -47.35
CA LYS A 60 11.96 -5.47 -47.46
C LYS A 60 10.45 -5.73 -47.56
N GLY A 61 9.72 -5.52 -46.48
CA GLY A 61 8.29 -5.18 -46.56
C GLY A 61 8.09 -3.85 -47.30
N PRO A 62 6.92 -3.60 -47.92
CA PRO A 62 6.68 -2.33 -48.60
C PRO A 62 6.45 -1.20 -47.58
N ALA A 63 6.93 0.00 -47.90
CA ALA A 63 6.74 1.18 -47.08
C ALA A 63 5.24 1.52 -46.92
N VAL A 64 4.83 1.85 -45.69
CA VAL A 64 3.47 2.31 -45.40
C VAL A 64 3.31 3.72 -45.96
N THR A 65 2.62 3.82 -47.10
CA THR A 65 2.44 5.06 -47.86
C THR A 65 1.01 5.61 -47.75
N THR A 66 0.20 5.07 -46.85
CA THR A 66 -1.16 5.51 -46.58
C THR A 66 -1.40 5.65 -45.09
N ASN A 67 -2.52 6.25 -44.70
CA ASN A 67 -2.89 6.36 -43.30
C ASN A 67 -3.26 4.99 -42.73
N VAL A 68 -2.91 4.77 -41.47
CA VAL A 68 -3.33 3.60 -40.69
C VAL A 68 -4.47 4.00 -39.78
N THR A 69 -5.56 3.23 -39.79
CA THR A 69 -6.68 3.46 -38.87
C THR A 69 -6.66 2.39 -37.78
N LEU A 70 -6.62 2.82 -36.52
CA LEU A 70 -6.90 1.98 -35.36
C LEU A 70 -8.35 2.15 -34.94
N GLN A 71 -9.07 1.05 -34.85
CA GLN A 71 -10.42 0.99 -34.29
C GLN A 71 -10.37 0.25 -32.95
N CYS A 72 -10.79 0.89 -31.87
CA CYS A 72 -10.92 0.24 -30.56
C CYS A 72 -12.40 0.07 -30.21
N ILE A 73 -12.77 -1.10 -29.68
CA ILE A 73 -14.07 -1.32 -29.03
C ILE A 73 -13.82 -1.27 -27.52
N LEU A 74 -14.53 -0.38 -26.83
CA LEU A 74 -14.41 -0.20 -25.38
C LEU A 74 -15.34 -1.18 -24.63
N SER A 75 -15.13 -1.28 -23.32
CA SER A 75 -15.87 -2.18 -22.43
C SER A 75 -17.37 -1.90 -22.37
N ASP A 76 -17.79 -0.67 -22.67
CA ASP A 76 -19.19 -0.26 -22.77
C ASP A 76 -19.81 -0.56 -24.16
N GLY A 77 -19.04 -1.16 -25.07
CA GLY A 77 -19.44 -1.47 -26.44
C GLY A 77 -19.30 -0.30 -27.42
N SER A 78 -18.84 0.87 -26.97
CA SER A 78 -18.57 2.00 -27.87
C SER A 78 -17.36 1.73 -28.77
N THR A 79 -17.35 2.36 -29.94
CA THR A 79 -16.28 2.21 -30.93
C THR A 79 -15.58 3.54 -31.15
N VAL A 80 -14.25 3.54 -31.09
CA VAL A 80 -13.40 4.70 -31.34
C VAL A 80 -12.49 4.42 -32.52
N ASN A 81 -12.39 5.35 -33.47
CA ASN A 81 -11.48 5.25 -34.61
C ASN A 81 -10.45 6.38 -34.56
N THR A 82 -9.18 6.04 -34.64
CA THR A 82 -8.05 6.97 -34.67
C THR A 82 -7.25 6.76 -35.95
N ILE A 83 -6.92 7.84 -36.64
CA ILE A 83 -6.21 7.81 -37.92
C ILE A 83 -4.80 8.36 -37.71
N TYR A 84 -3.79 7.58 -38.10
CA TYR A 84 -2.38 7.94 -38.01
C TYR A 84 -1.80 8.15 -39.40
N ALA A 85 -1.16 9.30 -39.62
CA ALA A 85 -0.43 9.59 -40.84
C ALA A 85 0.98 9.00 -40.74
N VAL A 86 1.15 7.78 -41.23
CA VAL A 86 2.43 7.02 -41.18
C VAL A 86 3.36 7.39 -42.35
N LEU A 87 2.96 8.36 -43.18
CA LEU A 87 3.71 8.86 -44.34
C LEU A 87 5.09 9.44 -43.94
N SER A 88 6.17 8.72 -44.24
CA SER A 88 7.55 9.24 -44.40
C SER A 88 8.28 9.79 -43.15
N GLN A 89 8.16 9.13 -41.99
CA GLN A 89 9.15 9.33 -40.92
C GLN A 89 10.46 8.58 -41.30
N PRO A 90 11.66 9.02 -40.87
CA PRO A 90 12.89 8.22 -41.01
C PRO A 90 12.69 6.82 -40.42
N ASN A 91 13.40 5.79 -40.92
CA ASN A 91 13.32 4.46 -40.34
C ASN A 91 14.66 3.69 -40.20
N ASN A 92 15.04 3.36 -38.96
CA ASN A 92 16.25 2.73 -38.42
C ASN A 92 15.97 2.25 -36.98
N ALA A 93 16.95 1.68 -36.25
CA ALA A 93 16.79 1.16 -34.87
C ALA A 93 16.38 2.20 -33.78
N LEU A 94 16.02 3.42 -34.21
CA LEU A 94 15.44 4.55 -33.46
C LEU A 94 14.02 4.92 -33.97
N ASP A 95 13.43 4.13 -34.87
CA ASP A 95 12.27 4.51 -35.70
C ASP A 95 11.21 3.40 -35.80
N ASP A 96 11.00 2.68 -34.72
CA ASP A 96 9.77 1.94 -34.53
C ASP A 96 8.64 2.94 -34.27
N LEU A 97 7.66 3.01 -35.18
CA LEU A 97 6.52 3.90 -34.99
C LEU A 97 5.48 3.18 -34.15
N PHE A 98 5.39 3.57 -32.88
CA PHE A 98 4.26 3.20 -32.04
C PHE A 98 3.00 3.95 -32.45
N ILE A 99 1.93 3.21 -32.75
CA ILE A 99 0.57 3.76 -32.84
C ILE A 99 -0.32 3.08 -31.81
N GLY A 100 -1.05 3.87 -31.02
CA GLY A 100 -1.87 3.33 -29.94
C GLY A 100 -2.91 4.30 -29.40
N TYR A 101 -3.84 3.74 -28.64
CA TYR A 101 -4.99 4.43 -28.07
C TYR A 101 -5.04 4.25 -26.54
N SER A 102 -5.39 5.31 -25.83
CA SER A 102 -5.56 5.33 -24.37
C SER A 102 -6.99 5.72 -24.01
N SER A 103 -7.54 5.08 -22.98
CA SER A 103 -8.93 5.24 -22.54
C SER A 103 -9.04 5.08 -21.03
N SER A 104 -9.96 5.84 -20.40
CA SER A 104 -10.37 5.62 -19.01
C SER A 104 -11.31 4.42 -18.85
N LEU A 105 -11.92 3.96 -19.94
CA LEU A 105 -12.68 2.69 -20.02
C LEU A 105 -11.76 1.58 -20.54
N GLY A 106 -12.02 0.33 -20.15
CA GLY A 106 -11.27 -0.82 -20.66
C GLY A 106 -11.47 -1.03 -22.16
N ILE A 107 -10.46 -1.53 -22.84
CA ILE A 107 -10.43 -1.76 -24.30
C ILE A 107 -10.61 -3.26 -24.55
N ALA A 108 -11.75 -3.63 -25.11
CA ALA A 108 -12.13 -5.02 -25.35
C ALA A 108 -11.48 -5.59 -26.61
N SER A 109 -11.32 -4.77 -27.65
CA SER A 109 -10.60 -5.16 -28.86
C SER A 109 -9.99 -3.97 -29.58
N MET A 110 -8.95 -4.23 -30.36
CA MET A 110 -8.33 -3.29 -31.28
C MET A 110 -8.30 -3.89 -32.68
N SER A 111 -8.66 -3.13 -33.69
CA SER A 111 -8.54 -3.51 -35.09
C SER A 111 -7.72 -2.49 -35.86
N VAL A 112 -6.90 -2.96 -36.78
CA VAL A 112 -5.98 -2.15 -37.58
C VAL A 112 -6.41 -2.25 -39.02
N PHE A 113 -6.55 -1.10 -39.69
CA PHE A 113 -6.91 -1.03 -41.10
C PHE A 113 -5.86 -0.24 -41.86
N CYS A 114 -5.36 -0.84 -42.94
CA CYS A 114 -4.45 -0.19 -43.87
C CYS A 114 -4.70 -0.66 -45.30
N GLU A 115 -4.57 0.27 -46.24
CA GLU A 115 -4.77 0.00 -47.67
C GLU A 115 -3.56 -0.66 -48.34
N VAL A 116 -2.39 -0.62 -47.67
CA VAL A 116 -1.14 -1.22 -48.14
C VAL A 116 -0.60 -2.22 -47.11
N PRO A 117 0.20 -3.22 -47.52
CA PRO A 117 0.90 -4.09 -46.58
C PRO A 117 1.77 -3.28 -45.61
N MET A 118 1.84 -3.72 -44.35
CA MET A 118 2.75 -3.19 -43.33
C MET A 118 3.39 -4.36 -42.58
N ILE A 119 4.51 -4.13 -41.89
CA ILE A 119 5.04 -5.12 -40.94
C ILE A 119 4.77 -4.59 -39.54
N VAL A 120 4.16 -5.44 -38.70
CA VAL A 120 3.98 -5.20 -37.27
C VAL A 120 5.03 -6.03 -36.56
N ASP A 121 5.87 -5.40 -35.75
CA ASP A 121 6.86 -6.11 -34.94
C ASP A 121 6.14 -6.82 -33.78
N HIS A 122 5.60 -6.04 -32.85
CA HIS A 122 4.85 -6.52 -31.70
C HIS A 122 3.65 -5.64 -31.35
N LEU A 123 2.80 -6.21 -30.49
CA LEU A 123 1.68 -5.53 -29.84
C LEU A 123 2.09 -5.12 -28.42
N GLN A 124 1.68 -3.93 -27.97
CA GLN A 124 1.82 -3.48 -26.60
C GLN A 124 0.45 -3.18 -25.98
N TYR A 125 0.31 -3.41 -24.68
CA TYR A 125 -0.87 -3.02 -23.91
C TYR A 125 -0.49 -2.72 -22.45
N ALA A 126 -1.21 -1.77 -21.84
CA ALA A 126 -1.16 -1.49 -20.42
C ALA A 126 -2.50 -1.86 -19.79
N LEU A 127 -2.47 -2.66 -18.73
CA LEU A 127 -3.65 -2.90 -17.92
C LEU A 127 -4.04 -1.61 -17.20
N PRO A 128 -5.34 -1.41 -16.88
CA PRO A 128 -5.70 -0.43 -15.87
C PRO A 128 -4.80 -0.66 -14.66
N PRO A 129 -4.45 0.39 -13.91
CA PRO A 129 -4.02 0.19 -12.55
C PRO A 129 -5.04 -0.77 -11.95
N GLN A 130 -4.62 -1.99 -11.64
CA GLN A 130 -5.51 -2.98 -11.05
C GLN A 130 -6.18 -2.23 -9.91
N LEU A 131 -7.50 -2.11 -9.92
CA LEU A 131 -8.25 -1.76 -8.73
C LEU A 131 -8.06 -2.98 -7.83
N LEU A 132 -6.88 -3.02 -7.20
CA LEU A 132 -6.63 -3.91 -6.10
C LEU A 132 -7.75 -3.59 -5.11
N THR A 133 -8.37 -4.64 -4.59
CA THR A 133 -9.09 -4.53 -3.33
C THR A 133 -8.27 -3.66 -2.39
N PRO A 134 -8.87 -2.69 -1.66
CA PRO A 134 -8.14 -1.90 -0.69
C PRO A 134 -7.23 -2.81 0.12
N ALA A 135 -5.94 -2.48 0.24
CA ALA A 135 -4.98 -3.33 0.91
C ALA A 135 -5.51 -3.62 2.33
N VAL A 136 -5.74 -4.91 2.62
CA VAL A 136 -6.19 -5.32 3.93
C VAL A 136 -4.96 -5.41 4.81
N ASN A 137 -4.98 -4.66 5.91
CA ASN A 137 -3.86 -4.69 6.87
C ASN A 137 -3.65 -6.12 7.36
N ASP A 138 -2.38 -6.52 7.50
CA ASP A 138 -1.99 -7.81 8.05
C ASP A 138 -2.51 -9.04 7.28
N ASP A 139 -2.90 -8.93 6.00
CA ASP A 139 -3.30 -10.07 5.16
C ASP A 139 -2.07 -10.79 4.57
N PHE A 140 -1.58 -11.86 5.19
CA PHE A 140 -0.36 -12.55 4.70
C PHE A 140 -0.67 -13.60 3.62
N ASP A 141 -1.86 -14.18 3.63
CA ASP A 141 -2.26 -15.24 2.71
C ASP A 141 -3.07 -14.76 1.48
N GLY A 142 -3.39 -13.48 1.42
CA GLY A 142 -4.07 -12.80 0.32
C GLY A 142 -5.54 -13.19 0.21
N ASP A 143 -6.18 -13.61 1.31
CA ASP A 143 -7.59 -14.00 1.33
C ASP A 143 -8.56 -12.81 1.48
N GLY A 144 -8.01 -11.60 1.63
CA GLY A 144 -8.76 -10.36 1.83
C GLY A 144 -9.17 -10.14 3.29
N ARG A 145 -8.49 -10.77 4.25
CA ARG A 145 -8.74 -10.63 5.69
C ARG A 145 -7.43 -10.46 6.43
N SER A 146 -7.48 -9.73 7.54
CA SER A 146 -6.32 -9.61 8.41
C SER A 146 -5.99 -10.94 9.08
N ASP A 147 -4.70 -11.22 9.21
CA ASP A 147 -4.14 -12.24 10.09
C ASP A 147 -3.53 -11.60 11.34
N VAL A 148 -2.85 -12.39 12.17
CA VAL A 148 -2.02 -11.88 13.27
C VAL A 148 -0.61 -12.44 13.20
N ALA A 149 0.36 -11.55 13.04
CA ALA A 149 1.77 -11.89 13.14
C ALA A 149 2.24 -11.93 14.60
N TRP A 150 2.98 -12.97 14.94
CA TRP A 150 3.58 -13.20 16.25
C TRP A 150 5.08 -13.40 16.14
N SER A 151 5.81 -12.96 17.16
CA SER A 151 7.24 -13.15 17.32
C SER A 151 7.57 -13.57 18.76
N ASN A 152 8.58 -14.40 18.92
CA ASN A 152 9.10 -14.83 20.21
C ASN A 152 10.63 -14.78 20.16
N GLN A 153 11.18 -13.79 20.85
CA GLN A 153 12.61 -13.54 20.88
C GLN A 153 13.40 -14.68 21.53
N ALA A 154 12.83 -15.36 22.53
CA ALA A 154 13.51 -16.44 23.26
C ALA A 154 13.65 -17.72 22.42
N SER A 155 12.61 -18.09 21.68
CA SER A 155 12.65 -19.23 20.76
C SER A 155 13.16 -18.87 19.36
N ARG A 156 13.34 -17.57 19.09
CA ARG A 156 13.59 -17.01 17.75
C ARG A 156 12.50 -17.39 16.74
N GLY A 157 11.29 -17.67 17.21
CA GLY A 157 10.17 -18.09 16.39
C GLY A 157 9.30 -16.91 15.96
N GLY A 158 8.85 -16.93 14.71
CA GLY A 158 7.68 -16.21 14.23
C GLY A 158 6.51 -17.16 14.09
N ALA A 159 5.29 -16.64 14.03
CA ALA A 159 4.08 -17.39 13.66
C ALA A 159 3.04 -16.44 13.05
N ILE A 160 2.17 -16.95 12.19
CA ILE A 160 1.04 -16.21 11.61
C ILE A 160 -0.24 -16.95 12.00
N TRP A 161 -1.26 -16.20 12.40
CA TRP A 161 -2.59 -16.73 12.72
C TRP A 161 -3.58 -16.32 11.66
N HIS A 162 -4.22 -17.28 11.01
CA HIS A 162 -5.41 -17.02 10.21
C HIS A 162 -6.62 -16.94 11.12
N VAL A 163 -7.35 -15.85 10.98
CA VAL A 163 -8.54 -15.59 11.79
C VAL A 163 -9.75 -15.55 10.86
N ASN A 164 -10.69 -16.47 11.10
CA ASN A 164 -11.97 -16.50 10.38
C ASN A 164 -13.10 -16.42 11.39
N GLY A 165 -13.56 -15.20 11.67
CA GLY A 165 -14.51 -14.93 12.75
C GLY A 165 -13.91 -15.23 14.12
N THR A 166 -14.45 -16.23 14.84
CA THR A 166 -13.88 -16.71 16.11
C THR A 166 -12.99 -17.94 15.96
N ALA A 167 -12.96 -18.54 14.77
CA ALA A 167 -12.08 -19.65 14.48
C ALA A 167 -10.68 -19.10 14.19
N VAL A 168 -9.75 -19.32 15.12
CA VAL A 168 -8.33 -19.12 14.86
C VAL A 168 -7.77 -20.45 14.37
N THR A 169 -7.50 -20.53 13.08
CA THR A 169 -6.71 -21.61 12.48
C THR A 169 -5.30 -21.08 12.30
N GLY A 170 -4.35 -21.60 13.06
CA GLY A 170 -2.95 -21.24 12.90
C GLY A 170 -2.15 -22.46 12.49
N GLU A 171 -1.45 -22.38 11.36
CA GLU A 171 -0.24 -23.17 11.21
C GLU A 171 0.86 -22.48 12.00
N TYR A 172 1.55 -23.23 12.87
CA TYR A 172 2.83 -22.77 13.40
C TYR A 172 3.85 -22.81 12.26
N THR A 173 3.84 -21.83 11.36
CA THR A 173 5.02 -21.61 10.54
C THR A 173 6.11 -21.00 11.42
N SER A 174 7.35 -21.43 11.24
CA SER A 174 8.49 -20.85 11.97
C SER A 174 9.20 -19.87 11.06
N ILE A 175 8.88 -18.59 11.17
CA ILE A 175 9.68 -17.55 10.53
C ILE A 175 10.82 -17.18 11.50
N LEU A 176 12.01 -17.73 11.28
CA LEU A 176 13.09 -17.64 12.26
C LEU A 176 13.79 -16.28 12.20
N ALA A 177 13.74 -15.52 13.30
CA ALA A 177 14.59 -14.35 13.45
C ALA A 177 16.04 -14.80 13.54
N SER A 178 16.88 -14.38 12.58
CA SER A 178 18.31 -14.71 12.59
C SER A 178 19.00 -14.17 13.85
N SER A 179 18.47 -13.11 14.46
CA SER A 179 18.98 -12.42 15.64
C SER A 179 18.19 -12.70 16.93
N THR A 180 18.90 -12.67 18.07
CA THR A 180 18.32 -12.79 19.42
C THR A 180 17.79 -11.48 19.98
N THR A 181 18.02 -10.36 19.29
CA THR A 181 17.55 -9.03 19.72
C THR A 181 16.54 -8.43 18.75
N ALA A 182 16.26 -9.12 17.64
CA ALA A 182 15.25 -8.71 16.69
C ALA A 182 13.84 -8.76 17.29
N VAL A 183 13.04 -7.75 16.98
CA VAL A 183 11.63 -7.65 17.35
C VAL A 183 10.82 -7.25 16.12
N LEU A 184 9.61 -7.80 16.00
CA LEU A 184 8.63 -7.38 15.00
C LEU A 184 8.10 -6.01 15.39
N VAL A 185 8.21 -5.04 14.48
CA VAL A 185 7.85 -3.65 14.73
C VAL A 185 6.53 -3.28 14.09
N ALA A 186 6.35 -3.64 12.82
CA ALA A 186 5.21 -3.27 12.01
C ALA A 186 4.99 -4.27 10.87
N THR A 187 3.82 -4.21 10.25
CA THR A 187 3.36 -5.06 9.16
C THR A 187 2.56 -4.22 8.17
N ALA A 188 2.82 -4.40 6.88
CA ALA A 188 2.15 -3.74 5.74
C ALA A 188 2.76 -4.28 4.44
N ASP A 189 2.08 -4.09 3.31
CA ASP A 189 2.56 -4.52 1.98
C ASP A 189 3.68 -3.60 1.46
N ALA A 190 4.92 -4.09 1.39
CA ALA A 190 6.10 -3.30 1.02
C ALA A 190 6.42 -3.34 -0.48
N ASP A 191 5.93 -4.36 -1.18
CA ASP A 191 6.26 -4.64 -2.57
C ASP A 191 5.04 -4.58 -3.53
N ALA A 192 3.88 -4.20 -2.99
CA ALA A 192 2.59 -4.05 -3.67
C ALA A 192 2.08 -5.37 -4.28
N ASN A 193 2.40 -6.51 -3.65
CA ASN A 193 1.95 -7.83 -4.10
C ASN A 193 0.55 -8.23 -3.56
N GLY A 194 -0.06 -7.38 -2.73
CA GLY A 194 -1.36 -7.59 -2.10
C GLY A 194 -1.29 -8.41 -0.81
N ARG A 195 -0.10 -8.64 -0.25
CA ARG A 195 0.12 -9.36 1.00
C ARG A 195 0.94 -8.52 1.97
N ALA A 196 0.69 -8.72 3.26
CA ALA A 196 1.44 -8.05 4.30
C ALA A 196 2.87 -8.58 4.40
N ASP A 197 3.83 -7.66 4.47
CA ASP A 197 5.23 -7.91 4.79
C ASP A 197 5.54 -7.52 6.23
N MET A 198 6.74 -7.83 6.70
CA MET A 198 7.13 -7.57 8.09
C MET A 198 8.35 -6.65 8.19
N LEU A 199 8.25 -5.63 9.04
CA LEU A 199 9.36 -4.77 9.43
C LEU A 199 9.92 -5.20 10.79
N TRP A 200 11.21 -5.52 10.83
CA TRP A 200 11.92 -5.97 12.02
C TRP A 200 12.98 -4.95 12.43
N TYR A 201 13.18 -4.76 13.74
CA TYR A 201 14.28 -3.99 14.29
C TYR A 201 15.20 -4.86 15.13
N ASP A 202 16.50 -4.79 14.88
CA ASP A 202 17.54 -5.48 15.63
C ASP A 202 18.31 -4.49 16.50
N ALA A 203 18.17 -4.61 17.83
CA ALA A 203 18.81 -3.71 18.78
C ALA A 203 20.33 -3.92 18.92
N ALA A 204 20.87 -5.10 18.59
CA ALA A 204 22.31 -5.35 18.63
C ALA A 204 23.05 -4.64 17.50
N THR A 205 22.41 -4.51 16.34
CA THR A 205 22.97 -3.84 15.16
C THR A 205 22.41 -2.44 14.91
N ALA A 206 21.33 -2.09 15.62
CA ALA A 206 20.55 -0.87 15.45
C ALA A 206 20.15 -0.63 13.98
N ARG A 207 19.61 -1.69 13.36
CA ARG A 207 19.20 -1.72 11.96
C ARG A 207 17.83 -2.34 11.81
N TYR A 208 17.17 -1.99 10.71
CA TYR A 208 15.91 -2.57 10.29
C TYR A 208 16.13 -3.66 9.24
N SER A 209 15.19 -4.59 9.15
CA SER A 209 15.12 -5.57 8.06
C SER A 209 13.66 -5.68 7.60
N VAL A 210 13.48 -5.74 6.29
CA VAL A 210 12.17 -6.04 5.68
C VAL A 210 12.16 -7.50 5.30
N TRP A 211 11.11 -8.20 5.73
CA TRP A 211 10.86 -9.57 5.34
C TRP A 211 9.68 -9.53 4.39
N LEU A 212 10.00 -9.67 3.09
CA LEU A 212 8.98 -9.81 2.06
C LEU A 212 8.35 -11.19 2.18
N MET A 213 7.04 -11.25 2.31
CA MET A 213 6.26 -12.43 2.63
C MET A 213 5.57 -12.97 1.39
N ASN A 214 5.48 -14.28 1.30
CA ASN A 214 4.64 -14.99 0.35
C ASN A 214 3.93 -16.11 1.09
N GLY A 215 2.79 -15.78 1.69
CA GLY A 215 2.15 -16.60 2.72
C GLY A 215 3.10 -16.77 3.90
N PHE A 216 3.53 -18.00 4.16
CA PHE A 216 4.40 -18.33 5.29
C PHE A 216 5.90 -18.29 5.00
N SER A 217 6.28 -18.00 3.75
CA SER A 217 7.69 -17.92 3.36
C SER A 217 8.16 -16.47 3.41
N ALA A 218 9.34 -16.24 3.99
CA ALA A 218 9.92 -14.91 4.12
C ALA A 218 11.24 -14.80 3.36
N SER A 219 11.42 -13.71 2.62
CA SER A 219 12.71 -13.26 2.08
C SER A 219 13.20 -12.08 2.92
N ALA A 220 14.12 -12.35 3.84
CA ALA A 220 14.64 -11.34 4.75
C ALA A 220 15.79 -10.54 4.12
N THR A 221 15.63 -9.23 4.05
CA THR A 221 16.65 -8.29 3.59
C THR A 221 16.95 -7.27 4.67
N MET A 222 18.23 -7.18 5.08
CA MET A 222 18.69 -6.14 6.00
C MET A 222 18.81 -4.82 5.26
N ILE A 223 18.29 -3.74 5.85
CA ILE A 223 18.57 -2.38 5.42
C ILE A 223 19.90 -1.96 6.06
N ASP A 224 20.96 -1.79 5.27
CA ASP A 224 22.28 -1.35 5.77
C ASP A 224 22.32 0.16 6.05
N ARG A 225 21.39 0.62 6.88
CA ARG A 225 21.31 1.98 7.40
C ARG A 225 21.13 1.90 8.91
N TYR A 226 22.11 2.45 9.63
CA TYR A 226 22.04 2.56 11.08
C TYR A 226 20.92 3.53 11.50
N VAL A 227 20.07 3.09 12.43
CA VAL A 227 19.02 3.89 13.06
C VAL A 227 19.23 3.82 14.56
N GLY A 228 19.56 4.97 15.16
CA GLY A 228 19.81 5.05 16.59
C GLY A 228 18.59 4.62 17.42
N SER A 229 18.83 4.10 18.63
CA SER A 229 17.77 3.64 19.54
C SER A 229 16.85 4.75 20.05
N ASP A 230 17.19 6.00 19.78
CA ASP A 230 16.39 7.20 20.03
C ASP A 230 15.31 7.46 18.98
N TRP A 231 15.36 6.76 17.85
CA TRP A 231 14.34 6.80 16.80
C TRP A 231 13.27 5.74 17.06
N ILE A 232 12.02 6.17 17.03
CA ILE A 232 10.84 5.33 17.25
C ILE A 232 10.08 5.22 15.92
N PRO A 233 9.75 4.02 15.45
CA PRO A 233 8.82 3.80 14.34
C PRO A 233 7.46 4.44 14.64
N ALA A 234 7.01 5.32 13.75
CA ALA A 234 5.73 6.00 13.81
C ALA A 234 4.72 5.45 12.81
N GLY A 235 5.19 4.77 11.76
CA GLY A 235 4.34 4.14 10.75
C GLY A 235 5.12 3.21 9.83
N TYR A 236 4.39 2.22 9.31
CA TYR A 236 4.75 1.43 8.15
C TYR A 236 3.53 1.40 7.24
N PHE A 237 3.46 2.38 6.32
CA PHE A 237 2.23 2.77 5.64
C PHE A 237 2.58 3.43 4.30
N ASP A 238 1.76 3.23 3.27
CA ASP A 238 1.93 3.91 1.98
C ASP A 238 1.55 5.39 2.14
N ILE A 239 2.55 6.27 2.16
CA ILE A 239 2.32 7.71 2.33
C ILE A 239 2.32 8.46 1.00
N ASN A 240 2.70 7.81 -0.10
CA ASN A 240 2.96 8.45 -1.39
C ASN A 240 2.03 7.94 -2.52
N ALA A 241 1.12 7.03 -2.21
CA ALA A 241 0.15 6.40 -3.11
C ALA A 241 0.76 5.46 -4.17
N ASP A 242 1.96 4.91 -3.95
CA ASP A 242 2.61 3.94 -4.83
C ASP A 242 2.29 2.47 -4.48
N ARG A 243 1.45 2.28 -3.44
CA ARG A 243 0.98 1.00 -2.87
C ARG A 243 2.03 0.22 -2.12
N LYS A 244 3.16 0.84 -1.80
CA LYS A 244 4.22 0.22 -1.02
C LYS A 244 4.33 0.92 0.31
N ALA A 245 4.42 0.14 1.36
CA ALA A 245 4.56 0.65 2.70
C ALA A 245 5.91 1.34 2.89
N ASP A 246 5.85 2.61 3.28
CA ASP A 246 7.01 3.42 3.62
C ASP A 246 7.28 3.38 5.12
N VAL A 247 8.53 3.61 5.52
CA VAL A 247 8.91 3.61 6.95
C VAL A 247 9.06 5.03 7.45
N ILE A 248 8.30 5.36 8.49
CA ILE A 248 8.32 6.67 9.13
C ILE A 248 8.87 6.50 10.54
N PHE A 249 9.91 7.25 10.86
CA PHE A 249 10.49 7.33 12.19
C PHE A 249 10.30 8.72 12.79
N ARG A 250 10.14 8.77 14.10
CA ARG A 250 10.16 10.01 14.88
C ARG A 250 11.29 9.97 15.90
N ARG A 251 11.81 11.15 16.21
CA ARG A 251 12.63 11.40 17.40
C ARG A 251 12.24 12.74 17.99
N THR A 252 12.12 12.81 19.31
CA THR A 252 11.81 14.07 20.00
C THR A 252 12.92 14.42 20.97
N SER A 253 13.56 15.56 20.77
CA SER A 253 14.70 16.02 21.55
C SER A 253 14.80 17.54 21.53
N GLY A 254 15.15 18.15 22.67
CA GLY A 254 15.41 19.60 22.75
C GLY A 254 14.20 20.48 22.41
N GLY A 255 12.97 20.01 22.65
CA GLY A 255 11.73 20.74 22.33
C GLY A 255 11.34 20.71 20.84
N GLN A 256 11.98 19.86 20.05
CA GLN A 256 11.68 19.65 18.63
C GLN A 256 11.44 18.17 18.34
N THR A 257 10.64 17.91 17.31
CA THR A 257 10.43 16.57 16.76
C THR A 257 11.06 16.49 15.38
N GLN A 258 11.89 15.49 15.16
CA GLN A 258 12.46 15.13 13.88
C GLN A 258 11.69 13.93 13.33
N VAL A 259 11.37 13.98 12.04
CA VAL A 259 10.70 12.90 11.32
C VAL A 259 11.62 12.47 10.19
N ALA A 260 12.01 11.19 10.18
CA ALA A 260 12.76 10.59 9.09
C ALA A 260 11.82 9.66 8.31
N VAL A 261 11.75 9.86 7.00
CA VAL A 261 10.92 9.05 6.10
C VAL A 261 11.83 8.30 5.16
N TRP A 262 11.58 7.00 4.99
CA TRP A 262 12.16 6.17 3.95
C TRP A 262 11.04 5.76 3.00
N LEU A 263 11.05 6.31 1.79
CA LEU A 263 10.22 5.77 0.73
C LEU A 263 10.79 4.44 0.28
N MET A 264 9.98 3.40 0.29
CA MET A 264 10.42 2.03 0.08
C MET A 264 10.09 1.55 -1.34
N ASN A 265 10.86 0.56 -1.81
CA ASN A 265 10.55 -0.22 -3.00
C ASN A 265 10.85 -1.68 -2.67
N GLY A 266 9.86 -2.39 -2.10
CA GLY A 266 10.10 -3.65 -1.43
C GLY A 266 11.04 -3.44 -0.24
N ALA A 267 12.14 -4.19 -0.20
CA ALA A 267 13.13 -4.08 0.88
C ALA A 267 14.20 -2.98 0.68
N ALA A 268 14.15 -2.22 -0.41
CA ALA A 268 15.12 -1.16 -0.70
C ALA A 268 14.56 0.22 -0.34
N ILE A 269 15.41 1.12 0.14
CA ILE A 269 15.07 2.54 0.31
C ILE A 269 15.21 3.21 -1.06
N ALA A 270 14.09 3.62 -1.67
CA ALA A 270 14.05 4.37 -2.92
C ALA A 270 14.48 5.82 -2.72
N SER A 271 14.00 6.46 -1.65
CA SER A 271 14.45 7.79 -1.24
C SER A 271 14.29 7.98 0.27
N SER A 272 14.95 9.00 0.82
CA SER A 272 14.79 9.30 2.25
C SER A 272 14.91 10.78 2.53
N GLU A 273 14.14 11.26 3.50
CA GLU A 273 14.15 12.66 3.92
C GLU A 273 14.12 12.77 5.45
N LEU A 274 14.70 13.85 5.96
CA LEU A 274 14.69 14.20 7.38
C LEU A 274 14.09 15.60 7.53
N THR A 275 12.92 15.68 8.17
CA THR A 275 12.24 16.94 8.46
C THR A 275 12.32 17.25 9.96
N THR A 276 12.57 18.51 10.32
CA THR A 276 12.49 18.97 11.71
C THR A 276 11.23 19.83 11.88
N LEU A 277 10.33 19.39 12.75
CA LEU A 277 9.08 20.06 13.09
C LEU A 277 9.29 21.05 14.24
N SER A 278 8.61 22.19 14.19
CA SER A 278 8.49 23.09 15.33
C SER A 278 7.44 22.55 16.30
N GLY A 279 7.87 21.97 17.41
CA GLY A 279 6.98 21.39 18.43
C GLY A 279 7.59 20.15 19.05
N GLU A 280 7.15 19.84 20.27
CA GLU A 280 7.57 18.63 21.00
C GLU A 280 6.42 17.61 20.96
N PHE A 281 6.48 16.70 20.00
CA PHE A 281 5.49 15.64 19.81
C PHE A 281 6.04 14.31 20.29
N ASP A 282 5.50 13.78 21.38
CA ASP A 282 5.90 12.52 21.98
C ASP A 282 5.09 11.32 21.48
N GLN A 283 4.02 11.55 20.70
CA GLN A 283 3.34 10.51 19.93
C GLN A 283 3.13 10.95 18.48
N MET A 284 3.23 10.00 17.55
CA MET A 284 2.93 10.18 16.14
C MET A 284 2.42 8.85 15.58
N PHE A 285 1.33 8.89 14.82
CA PHE A 285 0.80 7.74 14.09
C PHE A 285 0.49 8.18 12.66
N VAL A 286 0.63 7.26 11.71
CA VAL A 286 0.44 7.50 10.28
C VAL A 286 -0.72 6.67 9.76
N GLY A 287 -1.58 7.27 8.96
CA GLY A 287 -2.73 6.62 8.32
C GLY A 287 -3.48 7.61 7.42
N ASN A 288 -4.53 7.14 6.76
CA ASN A 288 -5.35 7.96 5.88
C ASN A 288 -6.43 8.70 6.69
N LEU A 289 -6.38 10.02 6.80
CA LEU A 289 -7.28 10.85 7.60
C LEU A 289 -8.26 11.69 6.76
N ASP A 290 -8.21 11.61 5.43
CA ASP A 290 -9.11 12.35 4.54
C ASP A 290 -9.62 11.62 3.28
N ALA A 291 -9.45 10.29 3.21
CA ALA A 291 -9.87 9.43 2.11
C ALA A 291 -9.20 9.76 0.77
N ASP A 292 -8.05 10.43 0.78
CA ASP A 292 -7.15 10.40 -0.36
C ASP A 292 -6.28 9.13 -0.35
N SER A 293 -5.35 9.00 -1.29
CA SER A 293 -4.47 7.83 -1.38
C SER A 293 -3.13 8.03 -0.70
N THR A 294 -2.89 9.20 -0.10
CA THR A 294 -1.68 9.55 0.61
C THR A 294 -1.86 9.38 2.11
N GLY A 295 -0.74 9.48 2.84
CA GLY A 295 -0.76 9.34 4.28
C GLY A 295 -0.74 10.69 4.98
N GLU A 296 -1.36 10.72 6.15
CA GLU A 296 -1.28 11.82 7.10
C GLU A 296 -0.69 11.33 8.42
N ALA A 297 -0.12 12.27 9.17
CA ALA A 297 0.30 12.05 10.54
C ALA A 297 -0.67 12.72 11.51
N ILE A 298 -1.12 11.97 12.52
CA ILE A 298 -1.65 12.54 13.76
C ILE A 298 -0.48 12.65 14.75
N LEU A 299 -0.28 13.83 15.33
CA LEU A 299 0.79 14.10 16.29
C LEU A 299 0.19 14.56 17.62
N ARG A 300 0.83 14.16 18.71
CA ARG A 300 0.42 14.58 20.05
C ARG A 300 1.59 15.10 20.86
N SER A 301 1.33 16.16 21.61
CA SER A 301 2.23 16.70 22.62
C SER A 301 1.67 16.46 24.03
N SER A 302 2.45 15.81 24.89
CA SER A 302 2.16 15.59 26.32
C SER A 302 3.10 16.39 27.23
N SER A 303 3.86 17.34 26.67
CA SER A 303 4.80 18.18 27.38
C SER A 303 4.86 19.60 26.78
N GLY A 304 5.63 20.49 27.42
CA GLY A 304 5.97 21.80 26.86
C GLY A 304 4.79 22.76 26.65
N ALA A 305 4.98 23.71 25.73
CA ALA A 305 4.00 24.77 25.45
C ALA A 305 2.73 24.27 24.73
N GLN A 306 2.77 23.05 24.20
CA GLN A 306 1.67 22.42 23.45
C GLN A 306 1.00 21.29 24.23
N LEU A 307 1.24 21.20 25.55
CA LEU A 307 0.70 20.18 26.46
C LEU A 307 -0.77 19.85 26.21
N GLY A 308 -1.06 18.59 25.85
CA GLY A 308 -2.39 18.08 25.54
C GLY A 308 -2.88 18.41 24.12
N GLY A 309 -2.05 19.03 23.29
CA GLY A 309 -2.38 19.38 21.92
C GLY A 309 -2.33 18.19 20.97
N VAL A 310 -3.28 18.16 20.04
CA VAL A 310 -3.36 17.20 18.94
C VAL A 310 -3.25 17.96 17.63
N PHE A 311 -2.43 17.44 16.73
CA PHE A 311 -2.09 18.06 15.47
C PHE A 311 -2.20 17.06 14.33
N VAL A 312 -2.44 17.56 13.14
CA VAL A 312 -2.46 16.80 11.90
C VAL A 312 -1.49 17.42 10.90
N SER A 313 -0.81 16.58 10.13
CA SER A 313 0.07 16.98 9.03
C SER A 313 -0.05 16.01 7.87
N GLU A 314 0.11 16.52 6.65
CA GLU A 314 0.03 15.75 5.40
C GLU A 314 1.45 15.41 4.92
N PHE A 315 1.63 14.21 4.34
CA PHE A 315 2.85 13.87 3.63
C PHE A 315 2.77 14.30 2.17
N THR A 316 3.90 14.72 1.59
CA THR A 316 4.02 14.96 0.14
C THR A 316 5.32 14.31 -0.32
N GLY A 317 5.19 13.14 -0.93
CA GLY A 317 6.34 12.26 -1.18
C GLY A 317 7.01 11.88 0.15
N SER A 318 8.32 12.14 0.28
CA SER A 318 9.08 11.86 1.50
C SER A 318 8.99 12.94 2.59
N SER A 319 8.36 14.08 2.30
CA SER A 319 8.33 15.24 3.19
C SER A 319 7.05 15.27 4.02
N ILE A 320 7.12 15.71 5.28
CA ILE A 320 5.95 15.97 6.12
C ILE A 320 5.72 17.48 6.21
N GLY A 321 4.47 17.90 6.03
CA GLY A 321 4.05 19.29 6.13
C GLY A 321 4.22 19.89 7.54
N THR A 322 3.89 21.18 7.66
CA THR A 322 3.85 21.83 8.99
C THR A 322 2.60 21.37 9.76
N PRO A 323 2.75 20.82 10.99
CA PRO A 323 1.62 20.37 11.78
C PRO A 323 0.65 21.51 12.12
N SER A 324 -0.63 21.26 11.94
CA SER A 324 -1.72 22.17 12.28
C SER A 324 -2.58 21.58 13.39
N ARG A 325 -3.20 22.42 14.24
CA ARG A 325 -4.10 21.92 15.29
C ARG A 325 -5.28 21.19 14.64
N VAL A 326 -5.60 20.00 15.14
CA VAL A 326 -6.80 19.28 14.69
C VAL A 326 -8.02 20.16 14.94
N LEU A 327 -8.88 20.25 13.92
CA LEU A 327 -10.14 20.98 13.97
C LEU A 327 -11.31 20.00 14.08
N THR A 328 -12.46 20.47 14.52
CA THR A 328 -13.75 19.81 14.26
C THR A 328 -14.19 20.09 12.82
N SER A 329 -15.11 19.29 12.30
CA SER A 329 -15.75 19.52 10.99
C SER A 329 -16.44 20.89 10.86
N SER A 330 -16.77 21.53 12.00
CA SER A 330 -17.26 22.91 12.08
C SER A 330 -16.15 23.98 12.05
N GLY A 331 -14.88 23.59 11.91
CA GLY A 331 -13.71 24.47 11.83
C GLY A 331 -13.20 25.00 13.17
N SER A 332 -13.71 24.51 14.29
CA SER A 332 -13.22 24.92 15.62
C SER A 332 -12.02 24.09 16.03
N ALA A 333 -10.99 24.72 16.60
CA ALA A 333 -9.84 23.98 17.12
C ALA A 333 -10.26 23.05 18.26
N GLU A 334 -9.78 21.80 18.20
CA GLU A 334 -10.01 20.83 19.25
C GLU A 334 -9.39 21.31 20.58
N PRO A 335 -10.13 21.26 21.70
CA PRO A 335 -9.56 21.52 23.03
C PRO A 335 -8.33 20.67 23.35
N LEU A 336 -7.55 21.09 24.35
CA LEU A 336 -6.45 20.27 24.85
C LEU A 336 -7.00 19.01 25.51
N VAL A 337 -6.45 17.86 25.14
CA VAL A 337 -6.79 16.56 25.70
C VAL A 337 -5.88 16.27 26.89
N ASP A 338 -6.49 15.85 27.99
CA ASP A 338 -5.76 15.47 29.21
C ASP A 338 -4.68 14.42 28.92
N VAL A 339 -3.47 14.65 29.44
CA VAL A 339 -2.29 13.81 29.19
C VAL A 339 -2.37 12.41 29.81
N SER A 340 -3.35 12.16 30.67
CA SER A 340 -3.67 10.81 31.14
C SER A 340 -4.28 9.92 30.06
N TYR A 341 -4.79 10.51 28.97
CA TYR A 341 -5.13 9.76 27.76
C TYR A 341 -3.88 9.62 26.90
N SER A 342 -3.79 8.57 26.07
CA SER A 342 -2.81 8.39 24.99
C SER A 342 -3.54 8.04 23.69
N ILE A 343 -2.97 8.38 22.53
CA ILE A 343 -3.45 7.78 21.27
C ILE A 343 -2.99 6.32 21.27
N ALA A 344 -3.92 5.41 21.02
CA ALA A 344 -3.68 3.97 20.92
C ALA A 344 -3.29 3.56 19.50
N GLY A 345 -3.83 4.25 18.49
CA GLY A 345 -3.49 4.07 17.09
C GLY A 345 -4.60 4.60 16.19
N LEU A 346 -4.49 4.26 14.91
CA LEU A 346 -5.40 4.67 13.84
C LEU A 346 -6.07 3.44 13.24
N ALA A 347 -7.38 3.52 13.00
CA ALA A 347 -8.12 2.44 12.34
C ALA A 347 -9.43 2.92 11.73
N ASP A 348 -9.81 2.41 10.57
CA ASP A 348 -11.12 2.64 9.96
C ASP A 348 -12.18 1.76 10.64
N ILE A 349 -12.69 2.20 11.79
CA ILE A 349 -13.71 1.46 12.55
C ILE A 349 -15.13 1.73 12.01
N THR A 350 -15.26 2.58 11.00
CA THR A 350 -16.55 2.92 10.38
C THR A 350 -16.79 2.24 9.03
N GLY A 351 -15.71 1.83 8.34
CA GLY A 351 -15.71 1.27 7.00
C GLY A 351 -15.88 2.32 5.91
N ASP A 352 -15.49 3.58 6.17
CA ASP A 352 -15.66 4.69 5.22
C ASP A 352 -14.38 5.03 4.42
N GLY A 353 -13.30 4.28 4.64
CA GLY A 353 -11.99 4.46 4.03
C GLY A 353 -11.12 5.48 4.76
N VAL A 354 -11.60 6.09 5.84
CA VAL A 354 -10.84 7.03 6.68
C VAL A 354 -10.47 6.37 8.00
N SER A 355 -9.21 6.50 8.38
CA SER A 355 -8.74 6.08 9.69
C SER A 355 -9.27 7.00 10.79
N ASP A 356 -9.90 6.39 11.78
CA ASP A 356 -10.33 7.05 13.01
C ASP A 356 -9.19 7.05 14.05
N VAL A 357 -9.18 8.05 14.94
CA VAL A 357 -8.20 8.10 16.03
C VAL A 357 -8.76 7.39 17.25
N LEU A 358 -8.11 6.30 17.66
CA LEU A 358 -8.45 5.59 18.90
C LEU A 358 -7.62 6.11 20.06
N TRP A 359 -8.30 6.43 21.14
CA TRP A 359 -7.74 6.96 22.37
C TRP A 359 -7.87 5.95 23.51
N ARG A 360 -6.82 5.84 24.31
CA ARG A 360 -6.78 5.05 25.54
C ARG A 360 -6.79 5.99 26.75
N GLY A 361 -7.71 5.81 27.68
CA GLY A 361 -7.74 6.56 28.94
C GLY A 361 -7.10 5.82 30.12
N PRO A 362 -6.93 6.50 31.26
CA PRO A 362 -6.16 6.00 32.41
C PRO A 362 -6.83 4.85 33.18
N THR A 363 -8.13 4.61 33.00
CA THR A 363 -8.87 3.47 33.57
C THR A 363 -9.19 2.41 32.52
N GLY A 364 -8.56 2.51 31.36
CA GLY A 364 -8.78 1.63 30.24
C GLY A 364 -10.06 1.95 29.48
N SER A 365 -10.50 3.20 29.48
CA SER A 365 -11.51 3.68 28.55
C SER A 365 -10.95 3.66 27.13
N ILE A 366 -11.84 3.50 26.15
CA ILE A 366 -11.54 3.60 24.73
C ILE A 366 -12.52 4.59 24.13
N VAL A 367 -11.97 5.63 23.50
CA VAL A 367 -12.73 6.69 22.83
C VAL A 367 -12.27 6.73 21.39
N SER A 368 -13.20 6.85 20.45
CA SER A 368 -12.88 7.07 19.04
C SER A 368 -13.15 8.53 18.68
N TRP A 369 -12.28 9.10 17.87
CA TRP A 369 -12.55 10.33 17.12
C TRP A 369 -12.71 9.93 15.67
N GLN A 370 -13.94 10.07 15.18
CA GLN A 370 -14.21 9.83 13.77
C GLN A 370 -13.65 10.98 12.95
N MET A 371 -12.82 10.64 11.98
CA MET A 371 -12.08 11.63 11.19
C MET A 371 -12.68 11.78 9.80
N LYS A 372 -12.58 12.99 9.26
CA LYS A 372 -12.99 13.31 7.89
C LYS A 372 -12.30 14.57 7.43
N ASN A 373 -11.68 14.53 6.26
CA ASN A 373 -10.92 15.68 5.74
C ASN A 373 -9.92 16.23 6.77
N ARG A 374 -9.19 15.34 7.48
CA ARG A 374 -8.25 15.66 8.57
C ARG A 374 -8.86 16.38 9.78
N ALA A 375 -10.18 16.42 9.89
CA ALA A 375 -10.93 17.04 10.97
C ALA A 375 -11.77 16.01 11.73
N ILE A 376 -12.11 16.31 12.98
CA ILE A 376 -12.98 15.48 13.80
C ILE A 376 -14.43 15.69 13.36
N GLU A 377 -15.02 14.66 12.76
CA GLU A 377 -16.45 14.65 12.42
C GLU A 377 -17.29 14.38 13.66
N SER A 378 -16.92 13.36 14.45
CA SER A 378 -17.64 12.99 15.66
C SER A 378 -16.70 12.34 16.69
N LYS A 379 -17.19 12.17 17.92
CA LYS A 379 -16.47 11.42 18.97
C LYS A 379 -17.43 10.47 19.65
N SER A 380 -16.97 9.27 19.98
CA SER A 380 -17.76 8.29 20.71
C SER A 380 -16.92 7.57 21.78
N VAL A 381 -17.55 7.25 22.90
CA VAL A 381 -16.95 6.36 23.90
C VAL A 381 -17.31 4.93 23.52
N LEU A 382 -16.32 4.17 23.04
CA LEU A 382 -16.51 2.76 22.70
C LEU A 382 -16.60 1.89 23.96
N SER A 383 -15.80 2.24 24.97
CA SER A 383 -15.82 1.58 26.28
C SER A 383 -15.44 2.56 27.37
N ALA A 384 -16.20 2.59 28.47
CA ALA A 384 -15.89 3.43 29.62
C ALA A 384 -14.65 2.95 30.39
N GLY A 385 -14.22 1.70 30.18
CA GLY A 385 -13.09 1.11 30.89
C GLY A 385 -13.34 0.86 32.37
N ALA A 386 -12.71 -0.18 32.90
CA ALA A 386 -12.68 -0.45 34.33
C ALA A 386 -11.26 -0.77 34.83
N THR A 387 -10.39 -1.28 33.96
CA THR A 387 -9.01 -1.64 34.25
C THR A 387 -8.11 -1.43 33.04
N ASN A 388 -6.80 -1.28 33.26
CA ASN A 388 -5.76 -1.30 32.21
C ASN A 388 -5.20 -2.70 31.96
N TYR A 389 -5.96 -3.75 32.27
CA TYR A 389 -5.48 -5.12 32.13
C TYR A 389 -5.20 -5.49 30.66
N TRP A 390 -6.08 -5.06 29.76
CA TRP A 390 -5.97 -5.30 28.33
C TRP A 390 -5.18 -4.17 27.66
N THR A 391 -4.21 -4.56 26.84
CA THR A 391 -3.56 -3.66 25.88
C THR A 391 -4.23 -3.81 24.52
N ILE A 392 -4.42 -2.70 23.80
CA ILE A 392 -4.76 -2.73 22.37
C ILE A 392 -3.49 -3.14 21.64
N ALA A 393 -3.57 -4.16 20.79
CA ALA A 393 -2.44 -4.72 20.07
C ALA A 393 -2.42 -4.27 18.60
N SER A 394 -3.55 -4.37 17.91
CA SER A 394 -3.68 -3.98 16.51
C SER A 394 -5.15 -3.72 16.13
N PHE A 395 -5.38 -3.34 14.87
CA PHE A 395 -6.69 -3.01 14.33
C PHE A 395 -7.01 -3.82 13.05
N PRO A 396 -7.35 -5.11 13.20
CA PRO A 396 -7.51 -6.03 12.08
C PRO A 396 -8.93 -6.02 11.51
N ASP A 397 -9.06 -6.24 10.20
CA ASP A 397 -10.31 -6.63 9.52
C ASP A 397 -10.34 -8.17 9.38
N PHE A 398 -10.71 -8.86 10.45
CA PHE A 398 -10.72 -10.34 10.49
C PHE A 398 -11.81 -11.01 9.64
N ASP A 399 -12.66 -10.25 8.96
CA ASP A 399 -13.75 -10.82 8.17
C ASP A 399 -13.86 -10.27 6.74
N GLY A 400 -13.03 -9.29 6.40
CA GLY A 400 -12.86 -8.76 5.05
C GLY A 400 -14.02 -7.87 4.63
N ASP A 401 -14.70 -7.22 5.58
CA ASP A 401 -15.81 -6.31 5.29
C ASP A 401 -15.37 -4.85 5.05
N GLY A 402 -14.07 -4.58 5.14
CA GLY A 402 -13.46 -3.26 4.99
C GLY A 402 -13.49 -2.44 6.29
N THR A 403 -14.10 -2.94 7.37
CA THR A 403 -14.12 -2.27 8.67
C THR A 403 -13.13 -2.91 9.62
N GLN A 404 -12.23 -2.10 10.17
CA GLN A 404 -11.23 -2.56 11.12
C GLN A 404 -11.83 -2.75 12.53
N GLY A 405 -11.54 -3.91 13.11
CA GLY A 405 -11.84 -4.24 14.49
C GLY A 405 -10.78 -3.72 15.47
N ILE A 406 -10.88 -4.19 16.71
CA ILE A 406 -9.86 -3.93 17.74
C ILE A 406 -9.41 -5.27 18.33
N PHE A 407 -8.11 -5.55 18.25
CA PHE A 407 -7.51 -6.75 18.82
C PHE A 407 -6.78 -6.42 20.13
N PHE A 408 -7.01 -7.23 21.15
CA PHE A 408 -6.50 -7.03 22.49
C PHE A 408 -5.61 -8.17 22.95
N ARG A 409 -4.64 -7.81 23.79
CA ARG A 409 -3.75 -8.73 24.48
C ARG A 409 -3.91 -8.61 26.00
N GLY A 410 -4.15 -9.74 26.65
CA GLY A 410 -4.21 -9.86 28.11
C GLY A 410 -2.84 -10.15 28.70
N GLY A 411 -2.61 -9.68 29.94
CA GLY A 411 -1.34 -9.85 30.64
C GLY A 411 -0.96 -11.31 30.93
N SER A 412 -1.92 -12.24 30.98
CA SER A 412 -1.64 -13.66 31.23
C SER A 412 -1.53 -14.50 29.95
N GLY A 413 -1.71 -13.89 28.78
CA GLY A 413 -1.68 -14.60 27.53
C GLY A 413 -3.03 -14.73 26.83
N GLU A 414 -4.08 -14.11 27.34
CA GLU A 414 -5.39 -14.07 26.70
C GLU A 414 -5.36 -13.17 25.45
N THR A 415 -6.26 -13.43 24.52
CA THR A 415 -6.50 -12.56 23.36
C THR A 415 -8.01 -12.34 23.20
N TRP A 416 -8.38 -11.18 22.68
CA TRP A 416 -9.77 -10.78 22.52
C TRP A 416 -9.92 -9.92 21.27
N SER A 417 -11.06 -10.01 20.58
CA SER A 417 -11.37 -9.14 19.45
C SER A 417 -12.74 -8.48 19.60
N TRP A 418 -12.81 -7.23 19.19
CA TRP A 418 -14.06 -6.53 18.93
C TRP A 418 -14.23 -6.35 17.43
N ARG A 419 -15.39 -6.77 16.92
CA ARG A 419 -15.80 -6.42 15.56
C ARG A 419 -16.50 -5.07 15.60
N MET A 420 -16.13 -4.20 14.68
CA MET A 420 -16.71 -2.88 14.52
C MET A 420 -17.59 -2.84 13.28
N GLN A 421 -18.60 -1.96 13.28
CA GLN A 421 -19.34 -1.60 12.08
C GLN A 421 -19.89 -0.20 12.29
N VAL A 422 -19.59 0.76 11.41
CA VAL A 422 -20.06 2.16 11.53
C VAL A 422 -19.78 2.74 12.94
N GLY A 423 -18.58 2.47 13.46
CA GLY A 423 -18.12 3.00 14.76
C GLY A 423 -18.76 2.37 16.00
N VAL A 424 -19.51 1.27 15.86
CA VAL A 424 -20.09 0.53 17.00
C VAL A 424 -19.55 -0.89 17.12
N ILE A 425 -19.44 -1.39 18.35
CA ILE A 425 -19.05 -2.77 18.64
C ILE A 425 -20.23 -3.69 18.32
N THR A 426 -20.10 -4.53 17.31
CA THR A 426 -21.15 -5.49 16.90
C THR A 426 -20.93 -6.88 17.49
N GLN A 427 -19.67 -7.25 17.74
CA GLN A 427 -19.30 -8.51 18.39
C GLN A 427 -18.10 -8.32 19.31
N SER A 428 -18.01 -9.18 20.33
CA SER A 428 -16.93 -9.17 21.31
C SER A 428 -16.62 -10.61 21.72
N ASN A 429 -15.47 -11.11 21.28
CA ASN A 429 -15.16 -12.54 21.35
C ASN A 429 -13.77 -12.79 21.94
N ALA A 430 -13.67 -13.83 22.76
CA ALA A 430 -12.38 -14.40 23.12
C ALA A 430 -11.80 -15.14 21.91
N LEU A 431 -10.49 -15.07 21.74
CA LEU A 431 -9.73 -15.87 20.78
C LEU A 431 -8.79 -16.82 21.56
N ASN A 432 -7.85 -17.47 20.88
CA ASN A 432 -6.93 -18.42 21.50
C ASN A 432 -5.98 -17.74 22.52
N THR A 433 -5.67 -18.43 23.61
CA THR A 433 -4.62 -17.98 24.54
C THR A 433 -3.25 -18.28 23.95
N VAL A 434 -2.37 -17.28 23.94
CA VAL A 434 -0.97 -17.37 23.50
C VAL A 434 -0.05 -17.19 24.69
N GLN A 435 1.03 -17.97 24.77
CA GLN A 435 2.03 -17.78 25.83
C GLN A 435 2.60 -16.35 25.81
N THR A 436 2.86 -15.78 26.99
CA THR A 436 3.26 -14.37 27.17
C THR A 436 4.61 -14.00 26.56
N ALA A 437 5.45 -15.00 26.25
CA ALA A 437 6.70 -14.84 25.53
C ALA A 437 6.51 -14.46 24.06
N TRP A 438 5.34 -14.80 23.48
CA TRP A 438 4.97 -14.35 22.14
C TRP A 438 4.39 -12.95 22.20
N LYS A 439 4.89 -12.09 21.31
CA LYS A 439 4.50 -10.70 21.11
C LYS A 439 3.95 -10.53 19.70
N THR A 440 3.00 -9.64 19.52
CA THR A 440 2.53 -9.21 18.20
C THR A 440 2.99 -7.78 17.95
N VAL A 441 2.66 -7.25 16.78
CA VAL A 441 2.87 -5.85 16.39
C VAL A 441 2.27 -4.94 17.48
N GLY A 442 2.92 -3.83 17.83
CA GLY A 442 2.31 -2.85 18.75
C GLY A 442 2.45 -3.13 20.27
N THR A 443 3.66 -3.40 20.77
CA THR A 443 3.94 -3.26 22.22
C THR A 443 5.04 -2.26 22.58
N GLN A 444 5.46 -1.40 21.65
CA GLN A 444 6.46 -0.36 21.93
C GLN A 444 6.09 0.96 21.23
N HIS A 445 5.32 1.81 21.91
CA HIS A 445 5.19 3.23 21.57
C HIS A 445 5.58 4.10 22.76
#